data_AF-A0A819N1G1-F1
#
_entry.id   AF-A0A819N1G1-F1
#
_cell.length_a   1.000
_cell.length_b   1.000
_cell.length_c   1.000
_cell.angle_alpha   90.00
_cell.angle_beta   90.00
_cell.angle_gamma   90.00
#
_symmetry.space_group_name_H-M   'P 1'
#
loop_
_entity.id
_entity.type
_entity.pdbx_description
1 polymer ?
#
loop_
_entity_poly.entity_id
_entity_poly.type
_entity_poly.pdbx_seq_one_letter_code
_entity_poly.pdbx_strand_id
1 'polypeptide(L)'
;MNLFQQQSHEFHGRHIGPNAVDTKKMLQTIGVSSVEELVNKTVPEAIRLTHNLSIPAAISEFEYLNELKKVAAKNKVFKTYIGQG
;
A
#
# COMPACT_ATOMS: atom_id res chain seq x y z
N MET A 1 -21.66 1.17 2.78
CA MET A 1 -20.35 0.48 2.83
C MET A 1 -20.32 -0.35 4.10
N ASN A 2 -19.81 -1.58 4.04
CA ASN A 2 -19.68 -2.43 5.23
C ASN A 2 -18.50 -1.94 6.09
N LEU A 3 -18.65 -1.92 7.41
CA LEU A 3 -17.64 -1.48 8.37
C LEU A 3 -16.28 -2.19 8.14
N PHE A 4 -16.31 -3.50 7.87
CA PHE A 4 -15.09 -4.27 7.62
C PHE A 4 -14.35 -3.83 6.35
N GLN A 5 -15.08 -3.42 5.32
CA GLN A 5 -14.48 -2.90 4.09
C GLN A 5 -13.86 -1.51 4.32
N GLN A 6 -14.46 -0.70 5.18
CA GLN A 6 -13.87 0.59 5.55
C GLN A 6 -12.56 0.40 6.33
N GLN A 7 -12.50 -0.57 7.25
CA GLN A 7 -11.31 -0.87 8.03
C GLN A 7 -10.15 -1.42 7.18
N SER A 8 -10.44 -2.25 6.17
CA SER A 8 -9.39 -2.79 5.29
C SER A 8 -8.75 -1.73 4.38
N HIS A 9 -9.42 -0.59 4.16
CA HIS A 9 -8.90 0.52 3.35
C HIS A 9 -8.32 1.69 4.18
N GLU A 10 -8.37 1.62 5.51
CA GLU A 10 -7.89 2.70 6.39
C GLU A 10 -6.40 3.01 6.19
N PHE A 11 -5.56 1.96 6.06
CA PHE A 11 -4.11 2.11 5.86
C PHE A 11 -3.78 3.00 4.66
N HIS A 12 -4.50 2.82 3.54
CA HIS A 12 -4.27 3.59 2.32
C HIS A 12 -4.44 5.10 2.54
N GLY A 13 -5.48 5.49 3.29
CA GLY A 13 -5.74 6.90 3.61
C GLY A 13 -4.75 7.51 4.61
N ARG A 14 -4.10 6.70 5.45
CA ARG A 14 -3.03 7.15 6.36
C ARG A 14 -1.64 7.12 5.72
N HIS A 15 -1.44 6.27 4.71
CA HIS A 15 -0.18 6.11 4.00
C HIS A 15 -0.02 7.13 2.86
N ILE A 16 -1.08 7.38 2.10
CA ILE A 16 -1.06 8.35 0.99
C ILE A 16 -1.48 9.72 1.50
N GLY A 17 -0.52 10.65 1.52
CA GLY A 17 -0.74 12.02 2.02
C GLY A 17 -1.77 12.83 1.21
N PRO A 18 -1.63 12.97 -0.12
CA PRO A 18 -2.58 13.72 -0.93
C PRO A 18 -3.96 13.06 -0.95
N ASN A 19 -4.97 13.77 -0.47
CA ASN A 19 -6.36 13.34 -0.61
C ASN A 19 -6.88 13.67 -2.03
N ALA A 20 -8.16 13.39 -2.29
CA ALA A 20 -8.79 13.66 -3.58
C ALA A 20 -8.76 15.14 -4.00
N VAL A 21 -8.89 16.07 -3.05
CA VAL A 21 -8.86 17.51 -3.31
C VAL A 21 -7.45 17.95 -3.67
N ASP A 22 -6.45 17.50 -2.93
CA ASP A 22 -5.05 17.85 -3.16
C ASP A 22 -4.55 17.23 -4.47
N THR A 23 -4.87 15.96 -4.71
CA THR A 23 -4.58 15.28 -5.98
C THR A 23 -5.18 16.05 -7.16
N LYS A 24 -6.45 16.48 -7.06
CA LYS A 24 -7.08 17.28 -8.11
C LYS A 24 -6.36 18.61 -8.37
N LYS A 25 -5.95 19.33 -7.31
CA LYS A 25 -5.18 20.58 -7.45
C LYS A 25 -3.85 20.33 -8.13
N MET A 26 -3.11 19.29 -7.72
CA MET A 26 -1.82 18.94 -8.30
C MET A 26 -1.95 18.59 -9.79
N LEU A 27 -2.93 17.75 -10.16
CA LEU A 27 -3.21 17.39 -11.56
C LEU A 27 -3.53 18.61 -12.42
N GLN A 28 -4.32 19.55 -11.89
CA GLN A 28 -4.62 20.81 -12.56
C GLN A 28 -3.36 21.65 -12.80
N THR A 29 -2.46 21.73 -11.81
CA THR A 29 -1.19 22.47 -11.92
C THR A 29 -0.33 21.94 -13.07
N ILE A 30 -0.29 20.62 -13.26
CA ILE A 30 0.50 19.98 -14.32
C ILE A 30 -0.28 19.77 -15.62
N GLY A 31 -1.53 20.24 -15.70
CA GLY A 31 -2.33 20.24 -16.92
C GLY A 31 -2.85 18.87 -17.38
N VAL A 32 -3.08 17.93 -16.46
CA VAL A 32 -3.71 16.63 -16.76
C VAL A 32 -5.02 16.46 -16.00
N SER A 33 -5.92 15.65 -16.55
CA SER A 33 -7.28 15.47 -16.03
C SER A 33 -7.41 14.33 -15.01
N SER A 34 -6.50 13.36 -15.01
CA SER A 34 -6.51 12.23 -14.09
C SER A 34 -5.13 11.63 -13.82
N VAL A 35 -5.03 10.78 -12.80
CA VAL A 35 -3.82 10.00 -12.49
C VAL A 35 -3.53 9.01 -13.63
N GLU A 36 -4.56 8.41 -14.22
CA GLU A 36 -4.42 7.51 -15.36
C GLU A 36 -3.82 8.23 -16.58
N GLU A 37 -4.28 9.45 -16.88
CA GLU A 37 -3.70 10.27 -17.94
C GLU A 37 -2.21 10.58 -17.66
N LEU A 38 -1.88 10.95 -16.41
CA LEU A 38 -0.51 11.17 -15.99
C LEU A 38 0.36 9.92 -16.20
N VAL A 39 -0.11 8.75 -15.78
CA VAL A 39 0.60 7.47 -15.96
C VAL A 39 0.78 7.15 -17.44
N ASN A 40 -0.26 7.33 -18.26
CA ASN A 40 -0.21 7.08 -19.71
C ASN A 40 0.82 7.97 -20.43
N LYS A 41 0.98 9.22 -19.99
CA LYS A 41 1.97 10.16 -20.53
C LYS A 41 3.40 9.90 -20.04
N THR A 42 3.57 9.16 -18.94
CA THR A 42 4.86 8.99 -18.26
C THR A 42 5.49 7.62 -18.49
N VAL A 43 4.70 6.55 -18.46
CA VAL A 43 5.20 5.16 -18.53
C VAL A 43 4.88 4.57 -19.91
N PRO A 44 5.88 4.15 -20.70
CA PRO A 44 5.66 3.54 -22.01
C PRO A 44 4.75 2.30 -21.93
N GLU A 45 3.75 2.24 -22.83
CA GLU A 45 2.76 1.16 -22.83
C GLU A 45 3.38 -0.24 -22.93
N ALA A 46 4.44 -0.37 -23.74
CA ALA A 46 5.11 -1.64 -24.01
C ALA A 46 5.69 -2.35 -22.77
N ILE A 47 5.89 -1.64 -21.66
CA ILE A 47 6.45 -2.19 -20.43
C ILE A 47 5.45 -2.20 -19.25
N ARG A 48 4.19 -1.82 -19.48
CA ARG A 48 3.18 -1.79 -18.43
C ARG A 48 2.58 -3.16 -18.19
N LEU A 49 2.23 -3.44 -16.93
CA LEU A 49 1.42 -4.59 -16.60
C LEU A 49 0.02 -4.45 -17.20
N THR A 50 -0.43 -5.50 -17.89
CA THR A 50 -1.75 -5.58 -18.55
C THR A 50 -2.83 -6.22 -17.66
N HIS A 51 -2.45 -6.65 -16.46
CA HIS A 51 -3.31 -7.31 -15.50
C HIS A 51 -3.04 -6.75 -14.09
N ASN A 52 -4.01 -6.94 -13.20
CA ASN A 52 -3.84 -6.58 -11.79
C ASN A 52 -2.80 -7.47 -11.12
N LEU A 53 -2.13 -6.94 -10.09
CA LEU A 53 -1.21 -7.71 -9.28
C LEU A 53 -1.92 -8.92 -8.65
N SER A 54 -1.28 -10.09 -8.75
CA SER A 54 -1.75 -11.31 -8.08
C SER A 54 -1.28 -11.31 -6.62
N ILE A 55 -1.96 -10.53 -5.78
CA ILE A 55 -1.68 -10.39 -4.36
C ILE A 55 -2.94 -10.61 -3.51
N PRO A 56 -2.80 -11.00 -2.22
CA PRO A 56 -3.94 -11.14 -1.33
C PRO A 56 -4.74 -9.84 -1.19
N ALA A 57 -6.00 -9.97 -0.79
CA ALA A 57 -6.83 -8.82 -0.48
C ALA A 57 -6.22 -7.98 0.66
N ALA A 58 -6.45 -6.66 0.62
CA ALA A 58 -6.03 -5.77 1.68
C ALA A 58 -6.68 -6.17 3.01
N ILE A 59 -5.89 -6.08 4.09
CA ILE A 59 -6.33 -6.29 5.47
C ILE A 59 -6.17 -4.97 6.23
N SER A 60 -6.90 -4.82 7.32
CA SER A 60 -6.74 -3.67 8.22
C SER A 60 -5.39 -3.73 8.94
N GLU A 61 -4.93 -2.59 9.46
CA GLU A 61 -3.69 -2.55 10.25
C GLU A 61 -3.77 -3.40 11.50
N PHE A 62 -4.96 -3.48 12.13
CA PHE A 62 -5.19 -4.31 13.29
C PHE A 62 -5.02 -5.81 12.96
N GLU A 63 -5.62 -6.27 11.86
CA GLU A 63 -5.45 -7.64 11.38
C GLU A 63 -4.00 -7.94 11.03
N TYR A 64 -3.32 -7.01 10.34
CA TYR A 64 -1.91 -7.13 10.01
C TYR A 64 -1.04 -7.33 11.25
N LEU A 65 -1.21 -6.51 12.29
CA LEU A 65 -0.44 -6.64 13.53
C LEU A 65 -0.72 -7.96 14.26
N ASN A 66 -1.95 -8.45 14.23
CA ASN A 66 -2.30 -9.75 14.81
C ASN A 66 -1.63 -10.91 14.07
N GLU A 67 -1.68 -10.92 12.73
CA GLU A 67 -1.01 -11.94 11.92
C GLU A 67 0.51 -11.87 12.09
N LEU A 68 1.09 -10.66 12.08
CA LEU A 68 2.51 -10.46 12.31
C LEU A 68 2.93 -10.98 13.69
N LYS A 69 2.13 -10.76 14.73
CA LYS A 69 2.40 -11.29 16.08
C LYS A 69 2.39 -12.81 16.11
N LYS A 70 1.46 -13.47 15.40
CA LYS A 70 1.43 -14.94 15.27
C LYS A 70 2.67 -15.48 14.58
N VAL A 71 3.12 -14.81 13.52
CA VAL A 71 4.36 -15.18 12.80
C VAL A 71 5.58 -14.97 13.69
N ALA A 72 5.68 -13.80 14.35
CA ALA A 72 6.78 -13.46 15.24
C ALA A 72 6.91 -14.43 16.43
N ALA A 73 5.78 -14.93 16.96
CA ALA A 73 5.76 -15.91 18.05
C ALA A 73 6.39 -17.27 17.69
N LYS A 74 6.61 -17.56 16.39
CA LYS A 74 7.33 -18.76 15.95
C LYS A 74 8.83 -18.64 16.16
N ASN A 75 9.36 -17.43 16.32
CA ASN A 75 10.77 -17.20 16.61
C ASN A 75 11.10 -17.63 18.04
N LYS A 76 12.30 -18.17 18.24
CA LYS A 76 12.81 -18.54 19.56
C LYS A 76 13.85 -17.52 19.99
N VAL A 77 13.59 -16.85 21.11
CA VAL A 77 14.53 -15.90 21.69
C VAL A 77 15.52 -16.68 22.56
N PHE A 78 16.76 -16.80 22.10
CA PHE A 78 17.85 -17.44 22.84
C PHE A 78 18.74 -16.40 23.50
N LYS A 79 19.46 -16.82 24.54
CA LYS A 79 20.69 -16.13 24.95
C LYS A 79 21.75 -16.45 23.89
N THR A 80 22.08 -15.46 23.09
CA THR A 80 22.92 -15.64 21.91
C THR A 80 24.35 -15.18 22.20
N TYR A 81 25.31 -16.09 22.06
CA TYR A 81 26.74 -15.83 22.25
C TYR A 81 27.54 -16.13 20.97
N ILE A 82 26.93 -15.92 19.80
CA ILE A 82 27.54 -16.23 18.50
C ILE A 82 28.78 -15.35 18.23
N GLY A 83 28.75 -14.09 18.66
CA GLY A 83 29.79 -13.12 18.31
C GLY A 83 29.76 -12.78 16.81
N GLN A 84 30.93 -12.52 16.23
CA GLN A 84 31.19 -12.26 14.80
C GLN A 84 30.64 -10.97 14.16
N GLY A 85 30.34 -9.93 14.97
CA GLY A 85 29.85 -8.65 14.45
C GLY A 85 28.39 -8.75 14.03
#